data_AF-A0A7Y2LTX6-F1
#
_entry.id   AF-A0A7Y2LTX6-F1
#
_cell.length_a   1.000
_cell.length_b   1.000
_cell.length_c   1.000
_cell.angle_alpha   90.00
_cell.angle_beta   90.00
_cell.angle_gamma   90.00
#
_symmetry.space_group_name_H-M   'P 1'
#
loop_
_entity.id
_entity.type
_entity.pdbx_description
1 polymer ?
#
loop_
_entity_poly.entity_id
_entity_poly.type
_entity_poly.pdbx_seq_one_letter_code
_entity_poly.pdbx_strand_id
1 'polypeptide(L)'
;MTLDFISYLNSLHNLTPAGANALAESQINTIYFNEIYSEFPIVQHIYNLLTKDKNNIIIITGHAGDGKSTIAFDLIKRLDEKFQQHTFQKHEYSEKYNLNILKDMSELSLSERIKWLSQAFNETDNWLIVSNTGPLLTSITEYLKSIDLTQDIESEIFSLLDKEIYISDQLESLDHLNLSLNIHNKKLFIINIAKLDNIEVALSIFKKIIQHSSWHELVESHPQHPIIQNYLSIKNNIENVIHSIRLLYLYLLNYEKRLTLRQMLAHFCASLTGGFQLEDSPIHPIIFSDLFFGYQNHLPWENAFKLPAIHLLHTLNFAGYRSLEIEKLMADLKNFEGITPSLHSIIKNYIQKDQDSDIHLFKPALRRLIFIYNLYPTTYTNAQAQFLGSPNIEKYSEWRLDTQKFMAEDARQIKKMSLQALNLFFSGISEDKYLNITLKRSDSSIFQIAQIKICSFMEKEFIVNYCNNKQQPYLTLKKENEVRLELSLPLLDYIQNIIKGDITESLTPIYKTQLERFKLSLIEYSEIDHEDEITLVRTLSNGDIQENIIKIELDLKQNKTLTLED
;
A
#
# COMPACT_ATOMS: atom_id res chain seq x y z
N MET A 1 20.61 -27.80 16.84
CA MET A 1 20.63 -26.49 16.18
C MET A 1 19.40 -26.25 15.30
N THR A 2 18.61 -27.27 14.93
CA THR A 2 17.47 -27.17 13.99
C THR A 2 16.10 -27.14 14.63
N LEU A 3 15.93 -27.77 15.81
CA LEU A 3 14.77 -27.56 16.71
C LEU A 3 14.57 -26.07 17.07
N ASP A 4 15.66 -25.31 17.04
CA ASP A 4 15.68 -23.88 17.33
C ASP A 4 15.08 -23.04 16.18
N PHE A 5 15.05 -23.56 14.95
CA PHE A 5 14.57 -22.77 13.81
C PHE A 5 13.06 -22.58 13.82
N ILE A 6 12.28 -23.64 14.05
CA ILE A 6 10.81 -23.52 14.19
C ILE A 6 10.46 -22.68 15.44
N SER A 7 11.21 -22.87 16.52
CA SER A 7 11.07 -22.05 17.73
C SER A 7 11.35 -20.56 17.45
N TYR A 8 12.38 -20.26 16.67
CA TYR A 8 12.71 -18.91 16.22
C TYR A 8 11.56 -18.32 15.38
N LEU A 9 11.04 -19.04 14.39
CA LEU A 9 9.91 -18.57 13.57
C LEU A 9 8.67 -18.29 14.44
N ASN A 10 8.39 -19.18 15.40
CA ASN A 10 7.29 -19.00 16.34
C ASN A 10 7.51 -17.83 17.31
N SER A 11 8.77 -17.43 17.57
CA SER A 11 9.10 -16.25 18.37
C SER A 11 8.81 -14.92 17.65
N LEU A 12 8.65 -14.95 16.32
CA LEU A 12 8.32 -13.77 15.52
C LEU A 12 6.83 -13.39 15.59
N HIS A 13 6.01 -14.19 16.28
CA HIS A 13 4.58 -13.93 16.45
C HIS A 13 4.09 -14.22 17.88
N ASN A 14 3.00 -13.56 18.28
CA ASN A 14 2.47 -13.64 19.64
C ASN A 14 1.28 -14.62 19.78
N LEU A 15 1.20 -15.66 18.95
CA LEU A 15 0.15 -16.69 19.04
C LEU A 15 0.24 -17.48 20.35
N THR A 16 1.46 -17.79 20.78
CA THR A 16 1.75 -18.50 22.03
C THR A 16 2.34 -17.53 23.05
N PRO A 17 2.17 -17.78 24.37
CA PRO A 17 2.74 -16.94 25.43
C PRO A 17 4.26 -16.75 25.34
N ALA A 18 4.96 -17.68 24.67
CA ALA A 18 6.41 -17.63 24.46
C ALA A 18 6.87 -16.48 23.55
N GLY A 19 6.00 -15.96 22.66
CA GLY A 19 6.34 -14.87 21.73
C GLY A 19 6.12 -13.45 22.28
N ALA A 20 5.35 -13.30 23.37
CA ALA A 20 4.83 -12.00 23.82
C ALA A 20 5.90 -10.95 24.20
N ASN A 21 7.14 -11.36 24.47
CA ASN A 21 8.23 -10.52 24.97
C ASN A 21 9.51 -10.52 24.12
N ALA A 22 9.49 -11.04 22.89
CA ALA A 22 10.67 -11.01 22.03
C ALA A 22 10.88 -9.59 21.47
N LEU A 23 11.56 -8.74 22.25
CA LEU A 23 12.05 -7.43 21.83
C LEU A 23 12.87 -7.58 20.54
N ALA A 24 12.76 -6.61 19.63
CA ALA A 24 13.51 -6.60 18.37
C ALA A 24 15.02 -6.81 18.60
N GLU A 25 15.55 -6.32 19.73
CA GLU A 25 16.94 -6.49 20.13
C GLU A 25 17.33 -7.94 20.47
N SER A 26 16.43 -8.70 21.13
CA SER A 26 16.67 -10.11 21.42
C SER A 26 16.67 -10.97 20.16
N GLN A 27 15.90 -10.56 19.14
CA GLN A 27 15.81 -11.23 17.84
C GLN A 27 17.02 -10.92 16.94
N ILE A 28 17.51 -9.67 16.96
CA ILE A 28 18.69 -9.22 16.20
C ILE A 28 19.95 -10.01 16.56
N ASN A 29 20.06 -10.48 17.81
CA ASN A 29 21.20 -11.23 18.32
C ASN A 29 21.15 -12.74 18.00
N THR A 30 20.10 -13.23 17.34
CA THR A 30 20.01 -14.64 16.92
C THR A 30 20.83 -14.89 15.65
N ILE A 31 21.32 -16.12 15.47
CA ILE A 31 22.09 -16.53 14.29
C ILE A 31 21.23 -16.36 13.02
N TYR A 32 19.93 -16.68 13.12
CA TYR A 32 18.98 -16.63 12.01
C TYR A 32 18.66 -15.21 11.53
N PHE A 33 18.73 -14.19 12.40
CA PHE A 33 18.43 -12.83 11.99
C PHE A 33 19.36 -12.37 10.88
N ASN A 34 20.67 -12.54 11.03
CA ASN A 34 21.64 -12.11 10.02
C ASN A 34 21.49 -12.86 8.68
N GLU A 35 21.04 -14.13 8.70
CA GLU A 35 20.86 -14.94 7.49
C GLU A 35 19.58 -14.59 6.72
N ILE A 36 18.52 -14.19 7.44
CA ILE A 36 17.19 -13.99 6.87
C ILE A 36 16.90 -12.50 6.60
N TYR A 37 17.54 -11.60 7.33
CA TYR A 37 17.29 -10.17 7.23
C TYR A 37 17.59 -9.63 5.83
N SER A 38 16.75 -8.70 5.38
CA SER A 38 16.94 -7.90 4.17
C SER A 38 16.92 -6.43 4.52
N GLU A 39 17.91 -5.71 4.02
CA GLU A 39 18.11 -4.30 4.32
C GLU A 39 17.06 -3.40 3.67
N PHE A 40 16.68 -2.33 4.38
CA PHE A 40 15.75 -1.33 3.85
C PHE A 40 16.44 -0.46 2.78
N PRO A 41 15.77 -0.18 1.64
CA PRO A 41 16.33 0.68 0.59
C PRO A 41 16.80 2.06 1.08
N ILE A 42 16.13 2.60 2.11
CA ILE A 42 16.44 3.93 2.66
C ILE A 42 17.79 4.02 3.36
N VAL A 43 18.35 2.88 3.82
CA VAL A 43 19.60 2.87 4.60
C VAL A 43 20.74 3.50 3.82
N GLN A 44 20.85 3.24 2.52
CA GLN A 44 21.90 3.83 1.69
C GLN A 44 21.79 5.37 1.61
N HIS A 45 20.58 5.91 1.51
CA HIS A 45 20.36 7.35 1.43
C HIS A 45 20.69 8.05 2.74
N ILE A 46 20.28 7.47 3.87
CA ILE A 46 20.61 8.02 5.20
C ILE A 46 22.12 7.93 5.45
N TYR A 47 22.76 6.82 5.07
CA TYR A 47 24.21 6.66 5.16
C TYR A 47 24.95 7.76 4.37
N ASN A 48 24.48 8.08 3.16
CA ASN A 48 25.05 9.16 2.35
C ASN A 48 24.89 10.53 3.04
N LEU A 49 23.73 10.83 3.63
CA LEU A 49 23.52 12.07 4.41
C LEU A 49 24.43 12.17 5.64
N LEU A 50 24.74 11.05 6.30
CA LEU A 50 25.59 11.02 7.48
C LEU A 50 27.09 11.13 7.15
N THR A 51 27.50 10.80 5.92
CA THR A 51 28.91 10.67 5.54
C THR A 51 29.39 11.72 4.53
N LYS A 52 28.55 12.14 3.58
CA LYS A 52 28.89 13.17 2.58
C LYS A 52 28.65 14.58 3.11
N ASP A 53 27.57 14.76 3.86
CA ASP A 53 27.18 16.05 4.41
C ASP A 53 27.53 16.13 5.91
N LYS A 54 28.02 17.29 6.34
CA LYS A 54 28.29 17.59 7.74
C LYS A 54 27.21 18.49 8.31
N ASN A 55 27.03 18.44 9.63
CA ASN A 55 26.13 19.31 10.38
C ASN A 55 24.63 18.97 10.21
N ASN A 56 24.32 17.67 10.05
CA ASN A 56 22.96 17.16 9.85
C ASN A 56 22.37 16.58 11.13
N ILE A 57 21.07 16.80 11.35
CA ILE A 57 20.26 16.06 12.33
C ILE A 57 19.28 15.21 11.54
N ILE A 58 19.37 13.89 11.71
CA ILE A 58 18.49 12.93 11.06
C ILE A 58 17.66 12.24 12.12
N ILE A 59 16.35 12.40 12.01
CA ILE A 59 15.38 11.79 12.92
C ILE A 59 14.61 10.70 12.18
N ILE A 60 14.72 9.46 12.65
CA ILE A 60 13.93 8.33 12.17
C ILE A 60 12.74 8.15 13.09
N THR A 61 11.53 8.26 12.53
CA THR A 61 10.27 8.17 13.27
C THR A 61 9.23 7.29 12.59
N GLY A 62 8.18 6.92 13.33
CA GLY A 62 7.18 5.94 12.91
C GLY A 62 6.57 5.20 14.10
N HIS A 63 5.67 4.26 13.85
CA HIS A 63 4.99 3.45 14.84
C HIS A 63 5.85 2.29 15.35
N ALA A 64 5.45 1.70 16.47
CA ALA A 64 6.11 0.50 16.98
C ALA A 64 5.97 -0.66 15.97
N GLY A 65 7.10 -1.23 15.56
CA GLY A 65 7.12 -2.35 14.60
C GLY A 65 7.44 -1.99 13.14
N ASP A 66 7.60 -0.70 12.83
CA ASP A 66 7.97 -0.25 11.47
C ASP A 66 9.44 -0.52 11.10
N GLY A 67 10.29 -0.91 12.06
CA GLY A 67 11.70 -1.21 11.80
C GLY A 67 12.69 -0.08 12.08
N LYS A 68 12.30 0.96 12.84
CA LYS A 68 13.16 2.12 13.16
C LYS A 68 14.52 1.73 13.75
N SER A 69 14.50 0.90 14.79
CA SER A 69 15.71 0.45 15.48
C SER A 69 16.56 -0.47 14.59
N THR A 70 15.93 -1.21 13.68
CA THR A 70 16.59 -2.05 12.68
C THR A 70 17.35 -1.22 11.64
N ILE A 71 16.73 -0.17 11.09
CA ILE A 71 17.38 0.77 10.17
C ILE A 71 18.57 1.46 10.86
N ALA A 72 18.40 1.89 12.11
CA ALA A 72 19.50 2.49 12.87
C ALA A 72 20.64 1.50 13.09
N PHE A 73 20.34 0.24 13.37
CA PHE A 73 21.35 -0.81 13.52
C PHE A 73 22.13 -1.07 12.23
N ASP A 74 21.47 -1.12 11.06
CA ASP A 74 22.13 -1.28 9.77
C ASP A 74 23.08 -0.11 9.46
N LEU A 75 22.62 1.12 9.70
CA LEU A 75 23.45 2.32 9.52
C LEU A 75 24.73 2.24 10.34
N ILE A 76 24.63 1.81 11.59
CA ILE A 76 25.78 1.74 12.49
C ILE A 76 26.72 0.60 12.09
N LYS A 77 26.20 -0.58 11.74
CA LYS A 77 27.00 -1.69 11.22
C LYS A 77 27.82 -1.30 9.99
N ARG A 78 27.25 -0.46 9.11
CA ARG A 78 27.94 0.06 7.92
C ARG A 78 29.02 1.07 8.27
N LEU A 79 28.81 1.87 9.32
CA LEU A 79 29.77 2.88 9.75
C LEU A 79 30.94 2.25 10.50
N ASP A 80 30.69 1.30 11.40
CA ASP A 80 31.76 0.67 12.17
C ASP A 80 31.50 -0.83 12.42
N GLU A 81 32.39 -1.65 11.86
CA GLU A 81 32.36 -3.12 11.97
C GLU A 81 32.48 -3.61 13.42
N LYS A 82 33.02 -2.80 14.33
CA LYS A 82 33.11 -3.16 15.76
C LYS A 82 31.74 -3.31 16.44
N PHE A 83 30.68 -2.77 15.85
CA PHE A 83 29.33 -2.85 16.40
C PHE A 83 28.58 -4.15 16.05
N GLN A 84 29.20 -5.09 15.31
CA GLN A 84 28.55 -6.35 14.93
C GLN A 84 28.19 -7.26 16.13
N GLN A 85 28.77 -7.05 17.31
CA GLN A 85 28.53 -7.85 18.53
C GLN A 85 28.24 -7.00 19.78
N HIS A 86 28.01 -5.70 19.65
CA HIS A 86 27.85 -4.79 20.79
C HIS A 86 26.37 -4.66 21.20
N THR A 87 26.08 -4.77 22.50
CA THR A 87 24.78 -4.37 23.05
C THR A 87 24.74 -2.86 23.10
N PHE A 88 23.83 -2.25 22.33
CA PHE A 88 23.80 -0.81 22.14
C PHE A 88 23.49 -0.05 23.43
N GLN A 89 24.26 1.01 23.69
CA GLN A 89 23.92 1.97 24.72
C GLN A 89 22.88 2.98 24.20
N LYS A 90 22.18 3.64 25.13
CA LYS A 90 21.13 4.62 24.80
C LYS A 90 21.64 5.77 23.92
N HIS A 91 22.87 6.22 24.19
CA HIS A 91 23.60 7.18 23.37
C HIS A 91 24.98 6.61 23.06
N GLU A 92 25.41 6.76 21.81
CA GLU A 92 26.74 6.37 21.35
C GLU A 92 27.34 7.46 20.47
N TYR A 93 28.65 7.64 20.57
CA TYR A 93 29.40 8.59 19.76
C TYR A 93 30.45 7.87 18.92
N SER A 94 30.48 8.17 17.62
CA SER A 94 31.49 7.67 16.69
C SER A 94 32.45 8.79 16.31
N GLU A 95 33.65 8.76 16.89
CA GLU A 95 34.74 9.70 16.59
C GLU A 95 35.12 9.71 15.10
N LYS A 96 35.09 8.55 14.43
CA LYS A 96 35.48 8.43 13.03
C LYS A 96 34.56 9.21 12.08
N TYR A 97 33.30 9.38 12.45
CA TYR A 97 32.27 10.01 11.62
C TYR A 97 31.70 11.29 12.23
N ASN A 98 32.21 11.73 13.39
CA ASN A 98 31.62 12.82 14.19
C ASN A 98 30.10 12.66 14.29
N LEU A 99 29.67 11.47 14.73
CA LEU A 99 28.26 11.07 14.72
C LEU A 99 27.78 10.71 16.13
N ASN A 100 26.75 11.38 16.58
CA ASN A 100 25.97 11.05 17.76
C ASN A 100 24.76 10.19 17.37
N ILE A 101 24.55 9.09 18.07
CA ILE A 101 23.43 8.17 17.85
C ILE A 101 22.62 8.10 19.14
N LEU A 102 21.34 8.47 19.07
CA LEU A 102 20.40 8.37 20.18
C LEU A 102 19.29 7.37 19.84
N LYS A 103 19.24 6.25 20.57
CA LYS A 103 18.23 5.20 20.40
C LYS A 103 17.09 5.34 21.40
N ASP A 104 15.91 4.91 20.98
CA ASP A 104 14.70 4.83 21.80
C ASP A 104 14.48 6.07 22.68
N MET A 105 14.63 7.25 22.06
CA MET A 105 14.42 8.53 22.71
C MET A 105 13.05 8.61 23.41
N SER A 106 12.07 7.85 22.91
CA SER A 106 10.73 7.74 23.49
C SER A 106 10.68 7.18 24.91
N GLU A 107 11.69 6.43 25.36
CA GLU A 107 11.78 5.90 26.73
C GLU A 107 12.38 6.89 27.73
N LEU A 108 12.92 8.01 27.25
CA LEU A 108 13.55 9.04 28.08
C LEU A 108 12.51 10.00 28.67
N SER A 109 12.85 10.57 29.83
CA SER A 109 12.06 11.67 30.40
C SER A 109 12.02 12.87 29.45
N LEU A 110 10.98 13.70 29.54
CA LEU A 110 10.87 14.89 28.68
C LEU A 110 12.08 15.83 28.84
N SER A 111 12.60 16.00 30.06
CA SER A 111 13.79 16.79 30.35
C SER A 111 15.06 16.26 29.65
N GLU A 112 15.25 14.94 29.64
CA GLU A 112 16.38 14.33 28.92
C GLU A 112 16.23 14.48 27.41
N ARG A 113 15.01 14.30 26.88
CA ARG A 113 14.70 14.48 25.47
C ARG A 113 15.03 15.90 24.98
N ILE A 114 14.61 16.92 25.74
CA ILE A 114 14.91 18.32 25.44
C ILE A 114 16.42 18.59 25.50
N LYS A 115 17.12 18.03 26.49
CA LYS A 115 18.58 18.16 26.62
C LYS A 115 19.30 17.62 25.37
N TRP A 116 18.94 16.42 24.92
CA TRP A 116 19.56 15.83 23.72
C TRP A 116 19.24 16.61 22.45
N LEU A 117 18.00 17.09 22.27
CA LEU A 117 17.67 17.96 21.14
C LEU A 117 18.48 19.26 21.19
N SER A 118 18.61 19.87 22.36
CA SER A 118 19.43 21.08 22.53
C SER A 118 20.89 20.85 22.13
N GLN A 119 21.50 19.73 22.55
CA GLN A 119 22.85 19.36 22.10
C GLN A 119 22.89 19.13 20.60
N ALA A 120 21.92 18.41 20.05
CA ALA A 120 21.83 18.14 18.63
C ALA A 120 21.74 19.41 17.77
N PHE A 121 21.07 20.46 18.23
CA PHE A 121 20.99 21.74 17.51
C PHE A 121 22.21 22.65 17.69
N ASN A 122 22.94 22.53 18.81
CA ASN A 122 24.01 23.46 19.16
C ASN A 122 25.43 22.96 18.84
N GLU A 123 25.65 21.64 18.76
CA GLU A 123 26.97 21.06 18.43
C GLU A 123 27.19 20.96 16.93
N THR A 124 28.41 20.84 16.41
CA THR A 124 28.67 20.77 14.95
C THR A 124 28.59 19.37 14.34
N ASP A 125 28.35 18.38 15.18
CA ASP A 125 28.38 16.97 14.79
C ASP A 125 27.08 16.54 14.09
N ASN A 126 27.15 15.40 13.39
CA ASN A 126 25.98 14.74 12.84
C ASN A 126 25.23 14.02 13.97
N TRP A 127 23.91 13.99 13.87
CA TRP A 127 23.03 13.32 14.84
C TRP A 127 22.08 12.36 14.14
N LEU A 128 21.99 11.13 14.63
CA LEU A 128 20.99 10.14 14.25
C LEU A 128 20.11 9.86 15.48
N ILE A 129 18.83 10.23 15.41
CA ILE A 129 17.89 10.11 16.52
C ILE A 129 16.76 9.17 16.13
N VAL A 130 16.49 8.17 16.96
CA VAL A 130 15.37 7.23 16.78
C VAL A 130 14.29 7.50 17.82
N SER A 131 13.07 7.80 17.37
CA SER A 131 11.95 8.05 18.27
C SER A 131 10.60 7.67 17.65
N ASN A 132 9.64 7.23 18.47
CA ASN A 132 8.23 7.17 18.07
C ASN A 132 7.70 8.59 17.78
N THR A 133 6.70 8.68 16.90
CA THR A 133 6.17 9.95 16.37
C THR A 133 5.59 10.86 17.45
N GLY A 134 4.80 10.31 18.39
CA GLY A 134 4.21 11.10 19.48
C GLY A 134 5.26 11.76 20.39
N PRO A 135 6.15 10.97 21.04
CA PRO A 135 7.22 11.51 21.86
C PRO A 135 8.15 12.48 21.12
N LEU A 136 8.40 12.26 19.83
CA LEU A 136 9.18 13.16 18.99
C LEU A 136 8.53 14.54 18.89
N LEU A 137 7.25 14.59 18.49
CA LEU A 137 6.49 15.82 18.33
C LEU A 137 6.48 16.63 19.62
N THR A 138 6.15 15.99 20.75
CA THR A 138 6.18 16.66 22.06
C THR A 138 7.55 17.26 22.36
N SER A 139 8.63 16.54 22.02
CA SER A 139 9.98 16.98 22.37
C SER A 139 10.46 18.15 21.50
N ILE A 140 10.16 18.11 20.19
CA ILE A 140 10.51 19.22 19.30
C ILE A 140 9.68 20.45 19.65
N THR A 141 8.37 20.32 19.85
CA THR A 141 7.50 21.43 20.27
C THR A 141 8.01 22.09 21.55
N GLU A 142 8.31 21.31 22.59
CA GLU A 142 8.78 21.88 23.86
C GLU A 142 10.18 22.49 23.74
N TYR A 143 11.07 21.89 22.94
CA TYR A 143 12.37 22.50 22.63
C TYR A 143 12.21 23.84 21.90
N LEU A 144 11.36 23.91 20.88
CA LEU A 144 11.12 25.14 20.10
C LEU A 144 10.48 26.25 20.95
N LYS A 145 9.57 25.90 21.87
CA LYS A 145 9.04 26.84 22.88
C LYS A 145 10.15 27.39 23.77
N SER A 146 11.13 26.58 24.15
CA SER A 146 12.23 27.04 24.99
C SER A 146 13.17 28.06 24.32
N ILE A 147 13.08 28.21 22.98
CA ILE A 147 13.86 29.13 22.16
C ILE A 147 13.01 30.15 21.38
N ASP A 148 11.74 30.36 21.80
CA ASP A 148 10.78 31.34 21.23
C ASP A 148 10.48 31.21 19.72
N LEU A 149 10.59 30.00 19.15
CA LEU A 149 10.35 29.72 17.72
C LEU A 149 9.05 28.91 17.50
N THR A 150 7.87 29.49 17.79
CA THR A 150 6.65 28.68 17.97
C THR A 150 5.59 28.73 16.86
N GLN A 151 5.49 29.78 16.05
CA GLN A 151 4.22 30.03 15.33
C GLN A 151 4.01 29.31 13.99
N ASP A 152 5.06 28.86 13.28
CA ASP A 152 4.89 28.20 11.96
C ASP A 152 5.53 26.80 11.84
N ILE A 153 6.45 26.44 12.75
CA ILE A 153 7.27 25.24 12.61
C ILE A 153 6.48 23.95 12.88
N GLU A 154 5.49 23.97 13.78
CA GLU A 154 4.68 22.78 14.05
C GLU A 154 3.94 22.30 12.80
N SER A 155 3.31 23.22 12.08
CA SER A 155 2.63 22.95 10.81
C SER A 155 3.59 22.39 9.76
N GLU A 156 4.82 22.91 9.70
CA GLU A 156 5.86 22.39 8.80
C GLU A 156 6.32 20.97 9.19
N ILE A 157 6.48 20.68 10.48
CA ILE A 157 6.81 19.33 10.97
C ILE A 157 5.67 18.35 10.65
N PHE A 158 4.42 18.73 10.87
CA PHE A 158 3.27 17.90 10.50
C PHE A 158 3.25 17.64 8.99
N SER A 159 3.47 18.69 8.19
CA SER A 159 3.60 18.55 6.73
C SER A 159 4.68 17.54 6.37
N LEU A 160 5.87 17.63 6.97
CA LEU A 160 6.98 16.70 6.75
C LEU A 160 6.68 15.26 7.17
N LEU A 161 6.02 15.06 8.31
CA LEU A 161 5.61 13.73 8.77
C LEU A 161 4.59 13.08 7.84
N ASP A 162 3.81 13.89 7.13
CA ASP A 162 2.84 13.43 6.15
C ASP A 162 3.38 13.24 4.74
N LYS A 163 4.55 13.81 4.41
CA LYS A 163 5.20 13.59 3.11
C LYS A 163 5.51 12.11 2.90
N GLU A 164 5.24 11.65 1.69
CA GLU A 164 5.71 10.35 1.22
C GLU A 164 7.23 10.37 1.05
N ILE A 165 7.85 9.21 1.30
CA ILE A 165 9.29 9.04 1.15
C ILE A 165 9.54 8.50 -0.26
N TYR A 166 10.20 9.30 -1.08
CA TYR A 166 10.57 8.91 -2.43
C TYR A 166 12.06 8.58 -2.50
N ILE A 167 12.35 7.33 -2.85
CA ILE A 167 13.68 6.85 -3.16
C ILE A 167 13.73 6.71 -4.67
N SER A 168 14.35 7.66 -5.37
CA SER A 168 14.56 7.55 -6.81
C SER A 168 16.04 7.34 -7.08
N ASP A 169 16.36 6.45 -8.01
CA ASP A 169 17.73 6.18 -8.44
C ASP A 169 18.45 7.40 -9.04
N GLN A 170 17.69 8.46 -9.36
CA GLN A 170 18.19 9.68 -10.01
C GLN A 170 18.35 10.88 -9.06
N LEU A 171 17.69 10.89 -7.90
CA LEU A 171 17.92 11.88 -6.85
C LEU A 171 18.54 11.21 -5.64
N GLU A 172 19.84 11.42 -5.43
CA GLU A 172 20.53 11.01 -4.20
C GLU A 172 19.97 11.70 -2.94
N SER A 173 19.14 12.76 -3.07
CA SER A 173 18.84 13.65 -1.96
C SER A 173 17.44 13.47 -1.36
N LEU A 174 17.44 13.26 -0.04
CA LEU A 174 16.24 13.36 0.81
C LEU A 174 15.92 14.83 1.15
N ASP A 175 16.34 15.79 0.31
CA ASP A 175 16.21 17.23 0.57
C ASP A 175 14.76 17.67 0.74
N HIS A 176 13.81 16.98 0.10
CA HIS A 176 12.37 17.24 0.26
C HIS A 176 11.86 16.96 1.69
N LEU A 177 12.62 16.20 2.48
CA LEU A 177 12.37 15.89 3.90
C LEU A 177 13.18 16.80 4.86
N ASN A 178 13.94 17.75 4.32
CA ASN A 178 14.70 18.71 5.11
C ASN A 178 13.79 19.84 5.61
N LEU A 179 13.87 20.12 6.90
CA LEU A 179 13.34 21.31 7.54
C LEU A 179 14.50 22.30 7.72
N SER A 180 14.43 23.43 7.02
CA SER A 180 15.41 24.50 7.17
C SER A 180 15.10 25.31 8.42
N LEU A 181 15.65 24.88 9.55
CA LEU A 181 15.69 25.71 10.74
C LEU A 181 16.90 26.63 10.63
N ASN A 182 16.71 27.95 10.72
CA ASN A 182 17.79 28.94 10.74
C ASN A 182 18.60 28.90 12.07
N ILE A 183 18.90 27.70 12.56
CA ILE A 183 19.64 27.43 13.79
C ILE A 183 21.00 26.85 13.38
N HIS A 184 22.06 27.64 13.52
CA HIS A 184 23.45 27.23 13.30
C HIS A 184 23.75 26.54 11.94
N ASN A 185 23.00 26.88 10.88
CA ASN A 185 23.09 26.24 9.55
C ASN A 185 22.93 24.71 9.58
N LYS A 186 22.20 24.16 10.57
CA LYS A 186 21.89 22.74 10.62
C LYS A 186 20.71 22.39 9.72
N LYS A 187 20.85 21.28 9.00
CA LYS A 187 19.76 20.67 8.24
C LYS A 187 19.08 19.61 9.12
N LEU A 188 17.77 19.71 9.29
CA LEU A 188 16.98 18.74 10.04
C LEU A 188 16.19 17.86 9.07
N PHE A 189 16.51 16.57 9.01
CA PHE A 189 15.75 15.59 8.24
C PHE A 189 14.83 14.81 9.17
N ILE A 190 13.53 14.83 8.89
CA ILE A 190 12.54 14.00 9.59
C ILE A 190 12.05 12.92 8.64
N ILE A 191 12.38 11.67 8.95
CA ILE A 191 12.09 10.51 8.10
C ILE A 191 11.06 9.65 8.81
N ASN A 192 9.80 9.76 8.38
CA ASN A 192 8.70 8.95 8.90
C ASN A 192 8.61 7.60 8.18
N ILE A 193 9.26 6.57 8.72
CA ILE A 193 9.32 5.25 8.09
C ILE A 193 7.95 4.54 8.05
N ALA A 194 6.93 5.02 8.78
CA ALA A 194 5.56 4.54 8.61
C ALA A 194 5.00 4.82 7.20
N LYS A 195 5.63 5.76 6.47
CA LYS A 195 5.30 6.09 5.08
C LYS A 195 6.03 5.20 4.08
N LEU A 196 7.05 4.43 4.49
CA LEU A 196 7.74 3.49 3.60
C LEU A 196 6.84 2.30 3.27
N ASP A 197 6.96 1.85 2.03
CA ASP A 197 6.44 0.56 1.64
C ASP A 197 7.38 -0.56 2.10
N ASN A 198 6.87 -1.42 2.99
CA ASN A 198 7.61 -2.54 3.55
C ASN A 198 7.32 -3.87 2.83
N ILE A 199 6.49 -3.89 1.79
CA ILE A 199 6.06 -5.11 1.10
C ILE A 199 7.26 -5.86 0.53
N GLU A 200 8.10 -5.23 -0.28
CA GLU A 200 9.22 -5.92 -0.93
C GLU A 200 10.30 -6.36 0.08
N VAL A 201 10.52 -5.59 1.14
CA VAL A 201 11.41 -6.02 2.25
C VAL A 201 10.84 -7.27 2.93
N ALA A 202 9.55 -7.27 3.27
CA ALA A 202 8.88 -8.41 3.90
C ALA A 202 8.90 -9.66 3.00
N LEU A 203 8.63 -9.51 1.71
CA LEU A 203 8.67 -10.60 0.73
C LEU A 203 10.08 -11.16 0.54
N SER A 204 11.09 -10.29 0.54
CA SER A 204 12.50 -10.70 0.49
C SER A 204 12.89 -11.53 1.72
N ILE A 205 12.49 -11.09 2.92
CA ILE A 205 12.70 -11.83 4.18
C ILE A 205 11.96 -13.17 4.11
N PHE A 206 10.69 -13.20 3.67
CA PHE A 206 9.93 -14.44 3.53
C PHE A 206 10.59 -15.43 2.57
N LYS A 207 11.09 -14.95 1.41
CA LYS A 207 11.82 -15.78 0.45
C LYS A 207 13.08 -16.39 1.09
N LYS A 208 13.83 -15.61 1.87
CA LYS A 208 14.99 -16.10 2.64
C LYS A 208 14.61 -17.11 3.70
N ILE A 209 13.49 -16.91 4.43
CA ILE A 209 12.95 -17.92 5.36
C ILE A 209 12.75 -19.25 4.64
N ILE A 210 12.07 -19.25 3.49
CA ILE A 210 11.77 -20.48 2.74
C ILE A 210 13.04 -21.13 2.14
N GLN A 211 14.05 -20.33 1.80
CA GLN A 211 15.30 -20.81 1.22
C GLN A 211 16.36 -21.19 2.26
N HIS A 212 16.10 -20.97 3.55
CA HIS A 212 17.05 -21.19 4.62
C HIS A 212 17.54 -22.65 4.70
N SER A 213 18.83 -22.82 4.99
CA SER A 213 19.48 -24.14 5.00
C SER A 213 18.93 -25.09 6.08
N SER A 214 18.45 -24.55 7.20
CA SER A 214 17.86 -25.32 8.31
C SER A 214 16.67 -26.19 7.90
N TRP A 215 15.98 -25.87 6.79
CA TRP A 215 14.91 -26.74 6.29
C TRP A 215 15.40 -28.09 5.80
N HIS A 216 16.65 -28.24 5.36
CA HIS A 216 17.15 -29.51 4.82
C HIS A 216 17.11 -30.62 5.86
N GLU A 217 17.70 -30.39 7.02
CA GLU A 217 17.70 -31.37 8.13
C GLU A 217 16.28 -31.63 8.66
N LEU A 218 15.42 -30.60 8.69
CA LEU A 218 14.02 -30.74 9.11
C LEU A 218 13.20 -31.62 8.15
N VAL A 219 13.42 -31.48 6.84
CA VAL A 219 12.78 -32.30 5.81
C VAL A 219 13.26 -33.75 5.89
N GLU A 220 14.54 -33.98 6.14
CA GLU A 220 15.11 -35.33 6.28
C GLU A 220 14.62 -36.04 7.54
N SER A 221 14.58 -35.32 8.67
CA SER A 221 14.23 -35.90 9.98
C SER A 221 12.72 -36.07 10.17
N HIS A 222 11.90 -35.15 9.67
CA HIS A 222 10.45 -35.10 9.90
C HIS A 222 9.64 -34.92 8.60
N PRO A 223 9.85 -35.75 7.56
CA PRO A 223 9.29 -35.51 6.24
C PRO A 223 7.76 -35.45 6.22
N GLN A 224 7.08 -36.18 7.11
CA GLN A 224 5.61 -36.26 7.16
C GLN A 224 4.98 -35.25 8.12
N HIS A 225 5.76 -34.45 8.84
CA HIS A 225 5.22 -33.50 9.79
C HIS A 225 4.41 -32.39 9.08
N PRO A 226 3.22 -31.99 9.56
CA PRO A 226 2.37 -31.03 8.85
C PRO A 226 3.04 -29.67 8.56
N ILE A 227 3.90 -29.16 9.44
CA ILE A 227 4.70 -27.93 9.17
C ILE A 227 5.60 -28.14 7.94
N ILE A 228 6.23 -29.31 7.83
CA ILE A 228 7.15 -29.63 6.74
C ILE A 228 6.39 -29.80 5.42
N GLN A 229 5.23 -30.44 5.46
CA GLN A 229 4.35 -30.57 4.28
C GLN A 229 3.88 -29.19 3.79
N ASN A 230 3.51 -28.30 4.71
CA ASN A 230 3.15 -26.91 4.40
C ASN A 230 4.32 -26.11 3.82
N TYR A 231 5.51 -26.25 4.41
CA TYR A 231 6.73 -25.65 3.87
C TYR A 231 7.03 -26.13 2.44
N LEU A 232 6.96 -27.44 2.19
CA LEU A 232 7.25 -28.01 0.87
C LEU A 232 6.26 -27.54 -0.18
N SER A 233 4.97 -27.38 0.16
CA SER A 233 4.00 -26.84 -0.79
C SER A 233 4.33 -25.41 -1.19
N ILE A 234 4.78 -24.57 -0.25
CA ILE A 234 5.22 -23.20 -0.52
C ILE A 234 6.52 -23.21 -1.35
N LYS A 235 7.53 -23.98 -0.92
CA LYS A 235 8.86 -24.04 -1.58
C LYS A 235 8.73 -24.39 -3.06
N ASN A 236 7.89 -25.38 -3.38
CA ASN A 236 7.68 -25.83 -4.75
C ASN A 236 6.94 -24.81 -5.64
N ASN A 237 6.32 -23.79 -5.05
CA ASN A 237 5.51 -22.78 -5.73
C ASN A 237 5.88 -21.34 -5.32
N ILE A 238 7.12 -21.12 -4.87
CA ILE A 238 7.51 -19.90 -4.14
C ILE A 238 7.22 -18.61 -4.94
N GLU A 239 7.49 -18.58 -6.24
CA GLU A 239 7.28 -17.37 -7.05
C GLU A 239 5.77 -17.00 -7.15
N ASN A 240 4.90 -18.01 -7.29
CA ASN A 240 3.45 -17.81 -7.31
C ASN A 240 2.92 -17.33 -5.95
N VAL A 241 3.43 -17.91 -4.86
CA VAL A 241 3.04 -17.51 -3.49
C VAL A 241 3.48 -16.08 -3.23
N ILE A 242 4.73 -15.73 -3.55
CA ILE A 242 5.26 -14.37 -3.40
C ILE A 242 4.44 -13.37 -4.22
N HIS A 243 4.11 -13.70 -5.46
CA HIS A 243 3.28 -12.85 -6.31
C HIS A 243 1.90 -12.59 -5.70
N SER A 244 1.21 -13.63 -5.25
CA SER A 244 -0.14 -13.51 -4.67
C SER A 244 -0.14 -12.71 -3.36
N ILE A 245 0.85 -12.92 -2.49
CA ILE A 245 1.03 -12.14 -1.26
C ILE A 245 1.28 -10.66 -1.61
N ARG A 246 2.12 -10.37 -2.63
CA ARG A 246 2.38 -9.00 -3.08
C ARG A 246 1.10 -8.30 -3.51
N LEU A 247 0.30 -8.92 -4.37
CA LEU A 247 -0.95 -8.31 -4.85
C LEU A 247 -1.90 -8.01 -3.68
N LEU A 248 -2.03 -8.94 -2.73
CA LEU A 248 -2.88 -8.74 -1.56
C LEU A 248 -2.37 -7.62 -0.65
N TYR A 249 -1.08 -7.59 -0.31
CA TYR A 249 -0.55 -6.53 0.54
C TYR A 249 -0.54 -5.17 -0.16
N LEU A 250 -0.33 -5.14 -1.49
CA LEU A 250 -0.46 -3.93 -2.29
C LEU A 250 -1.90 -3.42 -2.27
N TYR A 251 -2.88 -4.31 -2.38
CA TYR A 251 -4.29 -3.98 -2.19
C TYR A 251 -4.51 -3.37 -0.80
N LEU A 252 -4.08 -4.04 0.28
CA LEU A 252 -4.24 -3.52 1.64
C LEU A 252 -3.60 -2.13 1.83
N LEU A 253 -2.38 -1.94 1.31
CA LEU A 253 -1.65 -0.67 1.39
C LEU A 253 -2.44 0.47 0.73
N ASN A 254 -2.94 0.24 -0.48
CA ASN A 254 -3.66 1.24 -1.28
C ASN A 254 -5.06 1.55 -0.72
N TYR A 255 -5.72 0.59 -0.08
CA TYR A 255 -7.01 0.76 0.59
C TYR A 255 -6.87 1.18 2.07
N GLU A 256 -5.76 1.85 2.41
CA GLU A 256 -5.46 2.43 3.73
C GLU A 256 -5.42 1.43 4.90
N LYS A 257 -5.20 0.14 4.62
CA LYS A 257 -5.02 -0.92 5.62
C LYS A 257 -3.54 -1.28 5.77
N ARG A 258 -2.74 -0.31 6.21
CA ARG A 258 -1.28 -0.46 6.34
C ARG A 258 -0.91 -1.50 7.39
N LEU A 259 0.07 -2.34 7.06
CA LEU A 259 0.71 -3.28 7.98
C LEU A 259 2.17 -2.87 8.19
N THR A 260 2.63 -2.94 9.43
CA THR A 260 4.05 -2.78 9.77
C THR A 260 4.84 -4.01 9.31
N LEU A 261 6.16 -3.88 9.12
CA LEU A 261 7.01 -5.02 8.77
C LEU A 261 6.86 -6.16 9.79
N ARG A 262 6.84 -5.84 11.09
CA ARG A 262 6.64 -6.84 12.15
C ARG A 262 5.33 -7.61 11.98
N GLN A 263 4.23 -6.92 11.67
CA GLN A 263 2.93 -7.57 11.47
C GLN A 263 2.96 -8.50 10.26
N MET A 264 3.62 -8.10 9.16
CA MET A 264 3.79 -8.96 7.98
C MET A 264 4.62 -10.21 8.29
N LEU A 265 5.72 -10.08 9.02
CA LEU A 265 6.58 -11.23 9.38
C LEU A 265 5.89 -12.18 10.36
N ALA A 266 5.21 -11.64 11.38
CA ALA A 266 4.40 -12.43 12.30
C ALA A 266 3.34 -13.21 11.54
N HIS A 267 2.70 -12.58 10.55
CA HIS A 267 1.72 -13.20 9.70
C HIS A 267 2.30 -14.35 8.87
N PHE A 268 3.45 -14.17 8.22
CA PHE A 268 4.09 -15.23 7.45
C PHE A 268 4.48 -16.43 8.31
N CYS A 269 5.11 -16.19 9.47
CA CYS A 269 5.57 -17.25 10.34
C CYS A 269 4.39 -18.05 10.93
N ALA A 270 3.33 -17.34 11.36
CA ALA A 270 2.11 -17.96 11.87
C ALA A 270 1.44 -18.85 10.83
N SER A 271 1.37 -18.38 9.57
CA SER A 271 0.78 -19.14 8.46
C SER A 271 1.64 -20.32 8.03
N LEU A 272 2.95 -20.27 8.28
CA LEU A 272 3.89 -21.33 7.97
C LEU A 272 3.84 -22.48 8.99
N THR A 273 3.81 -22.15 10.29
CA THR A 273 3.90 -23.12 11.39
C THR A 273 2.55 -23.45 12.03
N GLY A 274 1.53 -22.62 11.84
CA GLY A 274 0.28 -22.70 12.62
C GLY A 274 0.46 -22.39 14.11
N GLY A 275 1.61 -21.86 14.51
CA GLY A 275 1.99 -21.67 15.91
C GLY A 275 2.41 -22.96 16.63
N PHE A 276 2.56 -24.08 15.92
CA PHE A 276 2.99 -25.37 16.46
C PHE A 276 4.52 -25.50 16.47
N GLN A 277 5.02 -26.27 17.43
CA GLN A 277 6.39 -26.79 17.46
C GLN A 277 6.48 -28.14 16.74
N LEU A 278 7.69 -28.68 16.59
CA LEU A 278 7.90 -29.99 15.95
C LEU A 278 7.49 -31.16 16.85
N GLU A 279 7.50 -30.95 18.16
CA GLU A 279 7.04 -31.91 19.15
C GLU A 279 5.51 -31.99 19.23
N ASP A 280 4.82 -30.97 18.72
CA ASP A 280 3.36 -30.95 18.68
C ASP A 280 2.84 -31.94 17.64
N SER A 281 1.67 -32.52 17.91
CA SER A 281 0.98 -33.42 16.97
C SER A 281 -0.32 -32.77 16.48
N PRO A 282 -0.26 -31.84 15.50
CA PRO A 282 -1.45 -31.14 15.03
C PRO A 282 -2.44 -32.14 14.42
N ILE A 283 -3.68 -32.09 14.93
CA ILE A 283 -4.78 -32.99 14.54
C ILE A 283 -5.24 -32.72 13.10
N HIS A 284 -5.10 -31.47 12.65
CA HIS A 284 -5.55 -31.01 11.34
C HIS A 284 -4.36 -30.65 10.44
N PRO A 285 -4.50 -30.79 9.11
CA PRO A 285 -3.50 -30.31 8.17
C PRO A 285 -3.20 -28.82 8.36
N ILE A 286 -1.92 -28.47 8.27
CA ILE A 286 -1.44 -27.09 8.22
C ILE A 286 -1.40 -26.70 6.74
N ILE A 287 -2.24 -25.74 6.34
CA ILE A 287 -2.35 -25.29 4.95
C ILE A 287 -2.18 -23.78 4.94
N PHE A 288 -1.09 -23.33 4.35
CA PHE A 288 -0.66 -21.93 4.35
C PHE A 288 -1.78 -21.00 3.89
N SER A 289 -2.49 -21.34 2.81
CA SER A 289 -3.57 -20.50 2.30
C SER A 289 -4.72 -20.35 3.28
N ASP A 290 -5.06 -21.36 4.08
CA ASP A 290 -6.14 -21.21 5.06
C ASP A 290 -5.67 -20.39 6.27
N LEU A 291 -4.51 -20.73 6.84
CA LEU A 291 -3.96 -20.04 8.02
C LEU A 291 -3.69 -18.55 7.72
N PHE A 292 -3.22 -18.26 6.51
CA PHE A 292 -2.95 -16.90 6.03
C PHE A 292 -4.19 -16.01 5.93
N PHE A 293 -5.37 -16.58 5.68
CA PHE A 293 -6.62 -15.82 5.72
C PHE A 293 -7.37 -15.97 7.05
N GLY A 294 -6.73 -16.56 8.07
CA GLY A 294 -7.30 -16.73 9.41
C GLY A 294 -8.28 -17.88 9.55
N TYR A 295 -8.05 -18.98 8.83
CA TYR A 295 -8.82 -20.20 8.92
C TYR A 295 -7.94 -21.38 9.33
N GLN A 296 -8.47 -22.24 10.20
CA GLN A 296 -7.86 -23.52 10.55
C GLN A 296 -8.92 -24.59 10.38
N ASN A 297 -8.65 -25.62 9.57
CA ASN A 297 -9.65 -26.64 9.22
C ASN A 297 -10.97 -26.01 8.70
N HIS A 298 -10.84 -24.99 7.84
CA HIS A 298 -11.94 -24.22 7.24
C HIS A 298 -12.80 -23.40 8.20
N LEU A 299 -12.51 -23.42 9.50
CA LEU A 299 -13.19 -22.63 10.51
C LEU A 299 -12.36 -21.41 10.91
N PRO A 300 -12.98 -20.34 11.43
CA PRO A 300 -12.26 -19.18 11.94
C PRO A 300 -11.16 -19.58 12.95
N TRP A 301 -9.94 -19.12 12.71
CA TRP A 301 -8.80 -19.37 13.60
C TRP A 301 -8.76 -18.31 14.72
N GLU A 302 -9.69 -18.42 15.67
CA GLU A 302 -9.95 -17.37 16.68
C GLU A 302 -8.70 -16.96 17.47
N ASN A 303 -7.87 -17.94 17.87
CA ASN A 303 -6.63 -17.67 18.59
C ASN A 303 -5.66 -16.77 17.82
N ALA A 304 -5.71 -16.82 16.47
CA ALA A 304 -4.84 -16.04 15.62
C ALA A 304 -5.35 -14.64 15.29
N PHE A 305 -6.57 -14.28 15.71
CA PHE A 305 -7.07 -12.91 15.58
C PHE A 305 -6.33 -11.90 16.47
N LYS A 306 -5.46 -12.37 17.38
CA LYS A 306 -4.48 -11.52 18.06
C LYS A 306 -3.42 -10.95 17.10
N LEU A 307 -3.22 -11.57 15.95
CA LEU A 307 -2.33 -11.07 14.90
C LEU A 307 -3.12 -10.09 14.00
N PRO A 308 -2.73 -8.80 13.94
CA PRO A 308 -3.50 -7.79 13.22
C PRO A 308 -3.76 -8.11 11.75
N ALA A 309 -2.77 -8.68 11.05
CA ALA A 309 -2.90 -9.04 9.65
C ALA A 309 -3.94 -10.16 9.43
N ILE A 310 -3.94 -11.20 10.28
CA ILE A 310 -4.89 -12.31 10.18
C ILE A 310 -6.31 -11.83 10.50
N HIS A 311 -6.47 -11.04 11.56
CA HIS A 311 -7.76 -10.46 11.90
C HIS A 311 -8.29 -9.59 10.76
N LEU A 312 -7.46 -8.71 10.20
CA LEU A 312 -7.80 -7.86 9.06
C LEU A 312 -8.26 -8.70 7.85
N LEU A 313 -7.48 -9.70 7.43
CA LEU A 313 -7.84 -10.54 6.27
C LEU A 313 -9.13 -11.34 6.49
N HIS A 314 -9.35 -11.83 7.72
CA HIS A 314 -10.59 -12.48 8.09
C HIS A 314 -11.79 -11.53 7.98
N THR A 315 -11.66 -10.30 8.52
CA THR A 315 -12.75 -9.29 8.47
C THR A 315 -13.09 -8.83 7.05
N LEU A 316 -12.10 -8.78 6.16
CA LEU A 316 -12.32 -8.46 4.74
C LEU A 316 -13.00 -9.59 3.97
N ASN A 317 -13.10 -10.78 4.57
CA ASN A 317 -13.79 -11.96 4.04
C ASN A 317 -13.45 -12.24 2.56
N PHE A 318 -12.16 -12.22 2.25
CA PHE A 318 -11.67 -12.71 0.97
C PHE A 318 -12.08 -14.17 0.77
N ALA A 319 -12.31 -14.57 -0.47
CA ALA A 319 -12.90 -15.87 -0.86
C ALA A 319 -14.42 -16.04 -0.69
N GLY A 320 -15.17 -14.97 -0.44
CA GLY A 320 -16.61 -14.93 -0.70
C GLY A 320 -16.97 -15.19 -2.18
N TYR A 321 -18.27 -15.30 -2.50
CA TYR A 321 -18.72 -15.45 -3.90
C TYR A 321 -18.43 -14.16 -4.67
N ARG A 322 -17.53 -14.20 -5.67
CA ARG A 322 -17.11 -13.01 -6.42
C ARG A 322 -17.16 -13.15 -7.94
N SER A 323 -17.23 -14.37 -8.50
CA SER A 323 -17.22 -14.55 -9.96
C SER A 323 -17.74 -15.91 -10.40
N LEU A 324 -18.57 -15.91 -11.45
CA LEU A 324 -19.06 -17.13 -12.11
C LEU A 324 -17.93 -17.91 -12.81
N GLU A 325 -16.88 -17.22 -13.26
CA GLU A 325 -15.74 -17.84 -13.93
C GLU A 325 -14.92 -18.68 -12.95
N ILE A 326 -14.69 -18.17 -11.74
CA ILE A 326 -14.01 -18.91 -10.68
C ILE A 326 -14.82 -20.15 -10.26
N GLU A 327 -16.16 -20.06 -10.21
CA GLU A 327 -17.00 -21.24 -9.94
C GLU A 327 -16.86 -22.31 -11.02
N LYS A 328 -16.84 -21.92 -12.30
CA LYS A 328 -16.62 -22.84 -13.42
C LYS A 328 -15.24 -23.49 -13.36
N LEU A 329 -14.22 -22.73 -13.00
CA LEU A 329 -12.86 -23.24 -12.81
C LEU A 329 -12.83 -24.36 -11.77
N MET A 330 -13.44 -24.13 -10.60
CA MET A 330 -13.46 -25.06 -9.48
C MET A 330 -14.27 -26.33 -9.73
N ALA A 331 -15.21 -26.30 -10.70
CA ALA A 331 -16.09 -27.43 -10.99
C ALA A 331 -15.42 -28.56 -11.78
N ASP A 332 -14.32 -28.30 -12.49
CA ASP A 332 -13.63 -29.31 -13.31
C ASP A 332 -12.18 -29.53 -12.83
N LEU A 333 -11.92 -30.75 -12.33
CA LEU A 333 -10.59 -31.18 -11.87
C LEU A 333 -9.52 -31.13 -12.96
N LYS A 334 -9.89 -31.21 -14.23
CA LYS A 334 -8.95 -31.12 -15.36
C LYS A 334 -8.24 -29.77 -15.43
N ASN A 335 -8.88 -28.71 -14.91
CA ASN A 335 -8.27 -27.39 -14.83
C ASN A 335 -7.04 -27.35 -13.90
N PHE A 336 -6.85 -28.38 -13.08
CA PHE A 336 -5.77 -28.51 -12.10
C PHE A 336 -4.76 -29.60 -12.49
N GLU A 337 -4.73 -29.99 -13.77
CA GLU A 337 -3.69 -30.85 -14.35
C GLU A 337 -2.33 -30.11 -14.39
N GLY A 338 -1.24 -30.81 -14.09
CA GLY A 338 0.12 -30.23 -14.06
C GLY A 338 0.53 -29.55 -12.75
N ILE A 339 -0.35 -29.52 -11.75
CA ILE A 339 -0.04 -29.03 -10.39
C ILE A 339 0.70 -30.10 -9.59
N THR A 340 1.53 -29.67 -8.63
CA THR A 340 2.26 -30.59 -7.74
C THR A 340 1.32 -31.64 -7.10
N PRO A 341 1.72 -32.92 -7.00
CA PRO A 341 0.85 -33.99 -6.50
C PRO A 341 0.24 -33.72 -5.12
N SER A 342 0.98 -33.06 -4.22
CA SER A 342 0.50 -32.69 -2.88
C SER A 342 -0.70 -31.75 -2.96
N LEU A 343 -0.60 -30.64 -3.70
CA LEU A 343 -1.69 -29.69 -3.88
C LEU A 343 -2.87 -30.31 -4.65
N HIS A 344 -2.59 -31.10 -5.69
CA HIS A 344 -3.65 -31.77 -6.47
C HIS A 344 -4.50 -32.70 -5.60
N SER A 345 -3.86 -33.43 -4.66
CA SER A 345 -4.59 -34.29 -3.71
C SER A 345 -5.51 -33.50 -2.76
N ILE A 346 -5.07 -32.33 -2.29
CA ILE A 346 -5.86 -31.43 -1.43
C ILE A 346 -7.06 -30.87 -2.21
N ILE A 347 -6.83 -30.38 -3.44
CA ILE A 347 -7.87 -29.84 -4.31
C ILE A 347 -8.94 -30.88 -4.61
N LYS A 348 -8.52 -32.10 -4.98
CA LYS A 348 -9.44 -33.21 -5.24
C LYS A 348 -10.32 -33.52 -4.02
N ASN A 349 -9.71 -33.59 -2.84
CA ASN A 349 -10.44 -33.82 -1.60
C ASN A 349 -11.46 -32.70 -1.32
N TYR A 350 -11.10 -31.44 -1.54
CA TYR A 350 -12.01 -30.30 -1.31
C TYR A 350 -13.18 -30.30 -2.28
N ILE A 351 -12.95 -30.56 -3.57
CA ILE A 351 -14.02 -30.63 -4.58
C ILE A 351 -15.00 -31.76 -4.25
N GLN A 352 -14.48 -32.95 -3.89
CA GLN A 352 -15.33 -34.09 -3.52
C GLN A 352 -16.16 -33.80 -2.27
N LYS A 353 -15.53 -33.29 -1.20
CA LYS A 353 -16.24 -32.98 0.04
C LYS A 353 -17.27 -31.87 -0.10
N ASP A 354 -17.02 -30.87 -0.94
CA ASP A 354 -17.99 -29.80 -1.21
C ASP A 354 -19.27 -30.34 -1.89
N GLN A 355 -19.14 -31.35 -2.77
CA GLN A 355 -20.28 -32.00 -3.42
C GLN A 355 -21.09 -32.86 -2.45
N ASP A 356 -20.42 -33.46 -1.45
CA ASP A 356 -21.04 -34.38 -0.48
C ASP A 356 -21.59 -33.67 0.78
N SER A 357 -21.22 -32.41 1.03
CA SER A 357 -21.57 -31.68 2.25
C SER A 357 -22.72 -30.69 2.07
N ASP A 358 -23.67 -30.67 3.00
CA ASP A 358 -24.69 -29.60 3.10
C ASP A 358 -24.10 -28.23 3.50
N ILE A 359 -22.83 -28.19 3.92
CA ILE A 359 -22.15 -26.99 4.40
C ILE A 359 -20.99 -26.63 3.45
N HIS A 360 -21.16 -25.58 2.66
CA HIS A 360 -20.20 -25.13 1.64
C HIS A 360 -18.92 -24.44 2.20
N LEU A 361 -18.21 -25.08 3.15
CA LEU A 361 -16.97 -24.57 3.75
C LEU A 361 -15.73 -24.80 2.86
N PHE A 362 -15.79 -25.79 1.97
CA PHE A 362 -14.66 -26.19 1.12
C PHE A 362 -14.46 -25.25 -0.08
N LYS A 363 -15.53 -24.68 -0.63
CA LYS A 363 -15.44 -23.67 -1.71
C LYS A 363 -14.59 -22.45 -1.34
N PRO A 364 -14.85 -21.72 -0.22
CA PRO A 364 -13.99 -20.62 0.18
C PRO A 364 -12.53 -21.03 0.40
N ALA A 365 -12.29 -22.21 1.00
CA ALA A 365 -10.93 -22.73 1.19
C ALA A 365 -10.21 -22.99 -0.13
N LEU A 366 -10.92 -23.58 -1.11
CA LEU A 366 -10.40 -23.82 -2.44
C LEU A 366 -10.11 -22.50 -3.17
N ARG A 367 -10.97 -21.47 -3.07
CA ARG A 367 -10.68 -20.15 -3.65
C ARG A 367 -9.42 -19.51 -3.08
N ARG A 368 -9.21 -19.60 -1.76
CA ARG A 368 -7.96 -19.11 -1.10
C ARG A 368 -6.73 -19.86 -1.59
N LEU A 369 -6.84 -21.18 -1.72
CA LEU A 369 -5.76 -22.03 -2.20
C LEU A 369 -5.40 -21.69 -3.66
N ILE A 370 -6.40 -21.58 -4.53
CA ILE A 370 -6.21 -21.20 -5.94
C ILE A 370 -5.55 -19.82 -6.04
N PHE A 371 -6.02 -18.84 -5.25
CA PHE A 371 -5.45 -17.49 -5.24
C PHE A 371 -3.97 -17.50 -4.81
N ILE A 372 -3.66 -18.07 -3.63
CA ILE A 372 -2.30 -18.02 -3.06
C ILE A 372 -1.29 -18.74 -3.94
N TYR A 373 -1.65 -19.89 -4.50
CA TYR A 373 -0.75 -20.68 -5.33
C TYR A 373 -0.81 -20.31 -6.82
N ASN A 374 -1.63 -19.31 -7.17
CA ASN A 374 -1.85 -18.83 -8.54
C ASN A 374 -2.22 -19.97 -9.51
N LEU A 375 -3.19 -20.81 -9.12
CA LEU A 375 -3.55 -22.05 -9.82
C LEU A 375 -4.57 -21.82 -10.95
N TYR A 376 -4.32 -20.83 -11.79
CA TYR A 376 -5.21 -20.48 -12.90
C TYR A 376 -4.66 -21.02 -14.23
N PRO A 377 -5.49 -21.69 -15.04
CA PRO A 377 -5.15 -21.97 -16.42
C PRO A 377 -4.92 -20.67 -17.18
N THR A 378 -4.08 -20.69 -18.22
CA THR A 378 -3.74 -19.51 -19.05
C THR A 378 -4.97 -18.87 -19.73
N THR A 379 -6.08 -19.58 -19.80
CA THR A 379 -7.37 -19.08 -20.33
C THR A 379 -8.10 -18.14 -19.38
N TYR A 380 -7.78 -18.14 -18.09
CA TYR A 380 -8.41 -17.29 -17.08
C TYR A 380 -7.55 -16.05 -16.81
N THR A 381 -7.84 -14.96 -17.54
CA THR A 381 -7.17 -13.67 -17.34
C THR A 381 -7.80 -12.91 -16.16
N ASN A 382 -6.99 -12.19 -15.38
CA ASN A 382 -7.42 -11.35 -14.25
C ASN A 382 -8.08 -12.09 -13.06
N ALA A 383 -7.85 -13.39 -12.90
CA ALA A 383 -8.54 -14.16 -11.87
C ALA A 383 -8.12 -13.78 -10.43
N GLN A 384 -6.87 -13.34 -10.25
CA GLN A 384 -6.41 -12.78 -8.96
C GLN A 384 -7.04 -11.42 -8.70
N ALA A 385 -7.15 -10.57 -9.72
CA ALA A 385 -7.88 -9.30 -9.64
C ALA A 385 -9.36 -9.50 -9.25
N GLN A 386 -10.03 -10.52 -9.80
CA GLN A 386 -11.40 -10.89 -9.41
C GLN A 386 -11.50 -11.37 -7.95
N PHE A 387 -10.56 -12.19 -7.48
CA PHE A 387 -10.51 -12.63 -6.09
C PHE A 387 -10.42 -11.44 -5.12
N LEU A 388 -9.58 -10.45 -5.46
CA LEU A 388 -9.40 -9.24 -4.66
C LEU A 388 -10.53 -8.22 -4.84
N GLY A 389 -11.29 -8.29 -5.94
CA GLY A 389 -12.27 -7.26 -6.31
C GLY A 389 -11.58 -5.97 -6.77
N SER A 390 -10.37 -6.06 -7.32
CA SER A 390 -9.53 -4.93 -7.71
C SER A 390 -9.04 -5.15 -9.14
N PRO A 391 -9.79 -4.72 -10.17
CA PRO A 391 -9.51 -5.05 -11.55
C PRO A 391 -8.18 -4.49 -12.09
N ASN A 392 -7.61 -3.44 -11.47
CA ASN A 392 -6.36 -2.84 -11.92
C ASN A 392 -5.12 -3.31 -11.15
N ILE A 393 -5.27 -4.18 -10.13
CA ILE A 393 -4.18 -4.54 -9.21
C ILE A 393 -2.94 -5.14 -9.89
N GLU A 394 -3.14 -5.99 -10.90
CA GLU A 394 -2.04 -6.69 -11.59
C GLU A 394 -1.15 -5.69 -12.33
N LYS A 395 -1.73 -4.88 -13.23
CA LYS A 395 -1.01 -3.81 -13.93
C LYS A 395 -0.40 -2.80 -12.97
N TYR A 396 -1.14 -2.41 -11.94
CA TYR A 396 -0.65 -1.46 -10.93
C TYR A 396 0.57 -2.01 -10.20
N SER A 397 0.59 -3.30 -9.85
CA SER A 397 1.77 -3.97 -9.29
C SER A 397 2.95 -3.99 -10.25
N GLU A 398 2.71 -4.18 -11.55
CA GLU A 398 3.77 -4.19 -12.56
C GLU A 398 4.43 -2.82 -12.72
N TRP A 399 3.64 -1.75 -12.85
CA TRP A 399 4.14 -0.37 -12.97
C TRP A 399 4.96 0.05 -11.76
N ARG A 400 4.58 -0.47 -10.59
CA ARG A 400 5.25 -0.17 -9.32
C ARG A 400 6.60 -0.86 -9.17
N LEU A 401 6.72 -2.09 -9.66
CA LEU A 401 7.97 -2.84 -9.68
C LEU A 401 8.95 -2.30 -10.71
N ASP A 402 8.43 -1.87 -11.87
CA ASP A 402 9.24 -1.32 -12.94
C ASP A 402 8.43 -0.25 -13.69
N THR A 403 8.81 1.01 -13.50
CA THR A 403 8.14 2.15 -14.14
C THR A 403 8.21 2.10 -15.66
N GLN A 404 9.19 1.38 -16.23
CA GLN A 404 9.28 1.20 -17.67
C GLN A 404 8.14 0.34 -18.20
N LYS A 405 7.49 -0.49 -17.37
CA LYS A 405 6.31 -1.27 -17.75
C LYS A 405 5.06 -0.42 -17.98
N PHE A 406 5.05 0.85 -17.54
CA PHE A 406 3.96 1.76 -17.86
C PHE A 406 4.07 2.24 -19.30
N MET A 407 3.33 1.60 -20.21
CA MET A 407 3.46 1.82 -21.64
C MET A 407 2.47 2.88 -22.16
N ALA A 408 2.73 3.36 -23.38
CA ALA A 408 1.82 4.28 -24.07
C ALA A 408 0.41 3.68 -24.27
N GLU A 409 0.29 2.36 -24.38
CA GLU A 409 -0.99 1.67 -24.44
C GLU A 409 -1.76 1.77 -23.12
N ASP A 410 -1.09 1.60 -21.97
CA ASP A 410 -1.70 1.78 -20.65
C ASP A 410 -2.19 3.22 -20.47
N ALA A 411 -1.35 4.19 -20.81
CA ALA A 411 -1.73 5.60 -20.75
C ALA A 411 -2.98 5.90 -21.60
N ARG A 412 -3.09 5.33 -22.81
CA ARG A 412 -4.28 5.47 -23.67
C ARG A 412 -5.51 4.80 -23.07
N GLN A 413 -5.36 3.59 -22.55
CA GLN A 413 -6.45 2.84 -21.91
C GLN A 413 -6.99 3.60 -20.69
N ILE A 414 -6.10 4.03 -19.79
CA ILE A 414 -6.45 4.78 -18.59
C ILE A 414 -7.08 6.12 -18.96
N LYS A 415 -6.56 6.83 -19.97
CA LYS A 415 -7.15 8.09 -20.43
C LYS A 415 -8.59 7.88 -20.89
N LYS A 416 -8.82 6.88 -21.75
CA LYS A 416 -10.15 6.57 -22.27
C LYS A 416 -11.12 6.21 -21.15
N MET A 417 -10.72 5.30 -20.25
CA MET A 417 -11.54 4.90 -19.10
C MET A 417 -11.85 6.09 -18.19
N SER A 418 -10.84 6.91 -17.87
CA SER A 418 -11.01 8.07 -16.99
C SER A 418 -11.98 9.08 -17.59
N LEU A 419 -11.82 9.45 -18.87
CA LEU A 419 -12.71 10.42 -19.52
C LEU A 419 -14.14 9.88 -19.66
N GLN A 420 -14.31 8.60 -19.99
CA GLN A 420 -15.62 7.96 -20.04
C GLN A 420 -16.33 8.00 -18.68
N ALA A 421 -15.62 7.63 -17.60
CA ALA A 421 -16.18 7.67 -16.26
C ALA A 421 -16.45 9.10 -15.78
N LEU A 422 -15.58 10.06 -16.08
CA LEU A 422 -15.79 11.47 -15.74
C LEU A 422 -17.01 12.05 -16.47
N ASN A 423 -17.23 11.69 -17.74
CA ASN A 423 -18.45 12.09 -18.48
C ASN A 423 -19.71 11.52 -17.82
N LEU A 424 -19.72 10.23 -17.50
CA LEU A 424 -20.82 9.60 -16.75
C LEU A 424 -21.04 10.25 -15.38
N PHE A 425 -19.97 10.65 -14.71
CA PHE A 425 -20.03 11.26 -13.39
C PHE A 425 -20.52 12.72 -13.44
N PHE A 426 -19.96 13.56 -14.33
CA PHE A 426 -20.24 14.99 -14.44
C PHE A 426 -21.56 15.30 -15.13
N SER A 427 -21.85 14.63 -16.24
CA SER A 427 -23.05 14.89 -17.06
C SER A 427 -24.06 13.74 -17.03
N GLY A 428 -23.64 12.52 -16.71
CA GLY A 428 -24.51 11.33 -16.83
C GLY A 428 -24.62 10.82 -18.27
N ILE A 429 -23.77 11.33 -19.16
CA ILE A 429 -23.76 11.01 -20.58
C ILE A 429 -22.47 10.24 -20.88
N SER A 430 -22.53 9.29 -21.81
CA SER A 430 -21.34 8.63 -22.35
C SER A 430 -20.97 9.31 -23.67
N GLU A 431 -19.96 10.18 -23.65
CA GLU A 431 -19.39 10.79 -24.86
C GLU A 431 -17.90 10.52 -24.96
N ASP A 432 -17.40 10.31 -26.19
CA ASP A 432 -16.00 9.96 -26.44
C ASP A 432 -15.13 11.15 -26.86
N LYS A 433 -15.74 12.21 -27.43
CA LYS A 433 -14.98 13.33 -28.03
C LYS A 433 -14.69 14.46 -27.07
N TYR A 434 -15.63 14.75 -26.19
CA TYR A 434 -15.59 15.87 -25.26
C TYR A 434 -15.83 15.38 -23.85
N LEU A 435 -15.10 15.94 -22.89
CA LEU A 435 -15.49 15.92 -21.50
C LEU A 435 -16.43 17.09 -21.26
N ASN A 436 -17.72 16.82 -21.04
CA ASN A 436 -18.72 17.86 -20.76
C ASN A 436 -18.92 18.01 -19.27
N ILE A 437 -18.81 19.25 -18.79
CA ILE A 437 -19.13 19.61 -17.42
C ILE A 437 -20.47 20.34 -17.44
N THR A 438 -21.47 19.76 -16.77
CA THR A 438 -22.83 20.29 -16.74
C THR A 438 -23.30 20.62 -15.32
N LEU A 439 -24.31 21.48 -15.24
CA LEU A 439 -25.02 21.81 -14.01
C LEU A 439 -26.06 20.73 -13.71
N LYS A 440 -25.60 19.66 -13.05
CA LYS A 440 -26.43 18.55 -12.60
C LYS A 440 -27.13 18.90 -11.28
N ARG A 441 -28.40 18.49 -11.13
CA ARG A 441 -29.08 18.57 -9.83
C ARG A 441 -28.38 17.70 -8.79
N SER A 442 -28.31 18.19 -7.56
CA SER A 442 -27.74 17.46 -6.42
C SER A 442 -28.55 16.21 -6.03
N ASP A 443 -29.85 16.17 -6.35
CA ASP A 443 -30.70 15.01 -6.17
C ASP A 443 -30.52 14.02 -7.34
N SER A 444 -29.77 12.94 -7.08
CA SER A 444 -29.40 11.92 -8.06
C SER A 444 -30.53 10.97 -8.45
N SER A 445 -31.74 11.13 -7.91
CA SER A 445 -32.87 10.22 -8.16
C SER A 445 -33.60 10.46 -9.48
N ILE A 446 -33.39 11.61 -10.14
CA ILE A 446 -34.09 11.99 -11.38
C ILE A 446 -33.06 12.18 -12.50
N PHE A 447 -33.14 11.32 -13.53
CA PHE A 447 -32.37 11.48 -14.76
C PHE A 447 -32.81 12.77 -15.48
N GLN A 448 -31.87 13.70 -15.71
CA GLN A 448 -32.14 14.97 -16.36
C GLN A 448 -31.91 14.85 -17.87
N ILE A 449 -32.98 14.99 -18.64
CA ILE A 449 -32.94 14.91 -20.12
C ILE A 449 -32.19 16.09 -20.74
N ALA A 450 -32.22 17.26 -20.10
CA ALA A 450 -31.50 18.45 -20.53
C ALA A 450 -30.75 19.08 -19.35
N GLN A 451 -29.51 19.49 -19.60
CA GLN A 451 -28.61 20.09 -18.61
C GLN A 451 -27.91 21.30 -19.20
N ILE A 452 -27.60 22.30 -18.37
CA ILE A 452 -26.79 23.46 -18.79
C ILE A 452 -25.33 23.04 -18.79
N LYS A 453 -24.63 23.26 -19.90
CA LYS A 453 -23.19 23.05 -20.05
C LYS A 453 -22.46 24.27 -19.48
N ILE A 454 -21.54 24.01 -18.55
CA ILE A 454 -20.69 25.02 -17.94
C ILE A 454 -19.47 25.24 -18.84
N CYS A 455 -18.78 24.15 -19.17
CA CYS A 455 -17.63 24.12 -20.07
C CYS A 455 -17.43 22.72 -20.68
N SER A 456 -16.55 22.64 -21.69
CA SER A 456 -16.11 21.37 -22.26
C SER A 456 -14.66 21.39 -22.67
N PHE A 457 -14.05 20.21 -22.63
CA PHE A 457 -12.68 19.97 -23.05
C PHE A 457 -12.62 18.86 -24.08
N MET A 458 -11.80 19.01 -25.13
CA MET A 458 -11.60 17.95 -26.11
C MET A 458 -10.75 16.83 -25.51
N GLU A 459 -11.06 15.57 -25.85
CA GLU A 459 -10.31 14.37 -25.39
C GLU A 459 -8.80 14.46 -25.67
N LYS A 460 -8.42 15.16 -26.76
CA LYS A 460 -7.01 15.38 -27.15
C LYS A 460 -6.27 16.35 -26.25
N GLU A 461 -6.94 17.12 -25.41
CA GLU A 461 -6.34 18.06 -24.47
C GLU A 461 -5.82 17.35 -23.22
N PHE A 462 -6.31 16.14 -22.96
CA PHE A 462 -5.87 15.33 -21.82
C PHE A 462 -4.70 14.42 -22.19
N ILE A 463 -3.83 14.21 -21.21
CA ILE A 463 -2.76 13.22 -21.21
C ILE A 463 -2.74 12.47 -19.90
N VAL A 464 -2.29 11.21 -19.95
CA VAL A 464 -1.97 10.43 -18.76
C VAL A 464 -0.47 10.25 -18.72
N ASN A 465 0.12 10.64 -17.59
CA ASN A 465 1.53 10.49 -17.29
C ASN A 465 1.68 9.63 -16.04
N TYR A 466 2.92 9.21 -15.74
CA TYR A 466 3.23 8.43 -14.55
C TYR A 466 4.09 9.24 -13.59
N CYS A 467 3.71 9.24 -12.31
CA CYS A 467 4.48 9.90 -11.27
C CYS A 467 5.42 8.89 -10.62
N ASN A 468 6.71 8.96 -10.95
CA ASN A 468 7.71 8.03 -10.39
C ASN A 468 7.79 8.09 -8.86
N ASN A 469 7.60 9.28 -8.29
CA ASN A 469 7.58 9.50 -6.85
C ASN A 469 6.43 8.73 -6.21
N LYS A 470 5.18 9.05 -6.56
CA LYS A 470 3.99 8.39 -6.01
C LYS A 470 3.75 6.96 -6.54
N GLN A 471 4.56 6.54 -7.51
CA GLN A 471 4.44 5.27 -8.23
C GLN A 471 3.02 5.00 -8.74
N GLN A 472 2.39 6.00 -9.36
CA GLN A 472 1.03 5.90 -9.88
C GLN A 472 0.80 6.81 -11.08
N PRO A 473 -0.17 6.48 -11.95
CA PRO A 473 -0.57 7.36 -13.05
C PRO A 473 -1.33 8.60 -12.57
N TYR A 474 -1.38 9.61 -13.41
CA TYR A 474 -2.21 10.80 -13.22
C TYR A 474 -2.73 11.34 -14.55
N LEU A 475 -3.94 11.87 -14.53
CA LEU A 475 -4.58 12.56 -15.66
C LEU A 475 -4.39 14.07 -15.51
N THR A 476 -3.99 14.76 -16.59
CA THR A 476 -3.79 16.22 -16.59
C THR A 476 -4.10 16.81 -17.98
N LEU A 477 -4.25 18.13 -18.04
CA LEU A 477 -4.28 18.86 -19.30
C LEU A 477 -2.87 19.00 -19.89
N LYS A 478 -2.74 18.95 -21.23
CA LYS A 478 -1.44 19.05 -21.93
C LYS A 478 -0.69 20.35 -21.68
N LYS A 479 -1.43 21.44 -21.50
CA LYS A 479 -0.88 22.80 -21.36
C LYS A 479 -0.63 23.21 -19.91
N GLU A 480 -1.17 22.45 -18.95
CA GLU A 480 -1.18 22.83 -17.54
C GLU A 480 -1.03 21.57 -16.67
N ASN A 481 0.05 21.48 -15.91
CA ASN A 481 0.26 20.39 -14.96
C ASN A 481 -0.44 20.64 -13.61
N GLU A 482 -0.99 21.83 -13.38
CA GLU A 482 -1.66 22.19 -12.13
C GLU A 482 -3.04 21.52 -11.99
N VAL A 483 -3.77 21.36 -13.10
CA VAL A 483 -5.06 20.64 -13.13
C VAL A 483 -4.81 19.13 -13.25
N ARG A 484 -4.58 18.49 -12.10
CA ARG A 484 -4.16 17.08 -12.01
C ARG A 484 -5.12 16.22 -11.20
N LEU A 485 -5.50 15.07 -11.76
CA LEU A 485 -6.18 13.99 -11.06
C LEU A 485 -5.22 12.83 -10.83
N GLU A 486 -4.89 12.58 -9.58
CA GLU A 486 -4.06 11.44 -9.16
C GLU A 486 -4.85 10.14 -9.25
N LEU A 487 -4.36 9.16 -10.00
CA LEU A 487 -5.06 7.91 -10.28
C LEU A 487 -4.49 6.78 -9.41
N SER A 488 -4.80 6.83 -8.12
CA SER A 488 -4.53 5.74 -7.18
C SER A 488 -5.25 4.45 -7.59
N LEU A 489 -4.76 3.28 -7.14
CA LEU A 489 -5.40 1.99 -7.42
C LEU A 489 -6.91 1.99 -7.10
N PRO A 490 -7.36 2.44 -5.90
CA PRO A 490 -8.79 2.43 -5.59
C PRO A 490 -9.60 3.36 -6.48
N LEU A 491 -9.03 4.49 -6.93
CA LEU A 491 -9.71 5.38 -7.87
C LEU A 491 -9.83 4.76 -9.27
N LEU A 492 -8.81 4.03 -9.73
CA LEU A 492 -8.86 3.28 -10.99
C LEU A 492 -9.93 2.18 -10.94
N ASP A 493 -9.99 1.43 -9.84
CA ASP A 493 -11.01 0.40 -9.62
C ASP A 493 -12.42 1.03 -9.59
N TYR A 494 -12.56 2.15 -8.89
CA TYR A 494 -13.80 2.94 -8.85
C TYR A 494 -14.24 3.44 -10.24
N ILE A 495 -13.31 3.99 -11.03
CA ILE A 495 -13.55 4.42 -12.42
C ILE A 495 -14.06 3.24 -13.26
N GLN A 496 -13.45 2.07 -13.13
CA GLN A 496 -13.86 0.90 -13.90
C GLN A 496 -15.23 0.36 -13.48
N ASN A 497 -15.57 0.45 -12.19
CA ASN A 497 -16.88 0.07 -11.67
C ASN A 497 -17.99 1.03 -12.17
N ILE A 498 -17.72 2.34 -12.24
CA ILE A 498 -18.63 3.32 -12.88
C ILE A 498 -18.95 2.89 -14.32
N ILE A 499 -17.94 2.54 -15.11
CA ILE A 499 -18.11 2.16 -16.53
C ILE A 499 -18.94 0.89 -16.66
N LYS A 500 -18.77 -0.08 -15.75
CA LYS A 500 -19.52 -1.34 -15.75
C LYS A 500 -20.96 -1.19 -15.27
N GLY A 501 -21.35 -0.02 -14.76
CA GLY A 501 -22.64 0.18 -14.11
C GLY A 501 -22.76 -0.57 -12.77
N ASP A 502 -21.63 -1.05 -12.24
CA ASP A 502 -21.58 -1.75 -10.96
C ASP A 502 -21.43 -0.70 -9.85
N ILE A 503 -22.57 -0.27 -9.33
CA ILE A 503 -22.66 0.66 -8.19
C ILE A 503 -22.90 -0.16 -6.90
N THR A 504 -22.33 -1.36 -6.79
CA THR A 504 -22.45 -2.15 -5.56
C THR A 504 -21.52 -1.62 -4.47
N GLU A 505 -22.18 -1.28 -3.36
CA GLU A 505 -21.73 -0.94 -2.00
C GLU A 505 -20.50 -0.02 -1.83
N SER A 506 -20.83 1.23 -1.49
CA SER A 506 -19.95 2.33 -1.07
C SER A 506 -19.08 2.93 -2.19
N LEU A 507 -19.69 3.78 -3.02
CA LEU A 507 -18.95 4.87 -3.64
C LEU A 507 -18.32 5.67 -2.48
N THR A 508 -17.07 5.38 -2.17
CA THR A 508 -16.38 5.93 -1.00
C THR A 508 -16.45 7.46 -1.13
N PRO A 509 -17.04 8.19 -0.16
CA PRO A 509 -17.22 9.64 -0.25
C PRO A 509 -15.95 10.38 -0.66
N ILE A 510 -14.79 9.84 -0.29
CA ILE A 510 -13.46 10.32 -0.64
C ILE A 510 -13.23 10.38 -2.17
N TYR A 511 -13.52 9.32 -2.92
CA TYR A 511 -13.29 9.33 -4.38
C TYR A 511 -14.27 10.26 -5.09
N LYS A 512 -15.51 10.33 -4.61
CA LYS A 512 -16.47 11.33 -5.08
C LYS A 512 -15.94 12.75 -4.87
N THR A 513 -15.41 13.03 -3.68
CA THR A 513 -14.78 14.32 -3.39
C THR A 513 -13.56 14.60 -4.27
N GLN A 514 -12.74 13.58 -4.58
CA GLN A 514 -11.60 13.74 -5.50
C GLN A 514 -12.06 14.12 -6.92
N LEU A 515 -13.07 13.43 -7.46
CA LEU A 515 -13.63 13.75 -8.78
C LEU A 515 -14.28 15.14 -8.82
N GLU A 516 -15.02 15.53 -7.77
CA GLU A 516 -15.60 16.89 -7.66
C GLU A 516 -14.53 17.97 -7.56
N ARG A 517 -13.43 17.74 -6.81
CA ARG A 517 -12.31 18.69 -6.78
C ARG A 517 -11.68 18.86 -8.16
N PHE A 518 -11.47 17.75 -8.89
CA PHE A 518 -10.96 17.82 -10.25
C PHE A 518 -11.91 18.56 -11.20
N LYS A 519 -13.22 18.37 -11.04
CA LYS A 519 -14.26 19.14 -11.76
C LYS A 519 -14.12 20.64 -11.52
N LEU A 520 -13.95 21.04 -10.25
CA LEU A 520 -13.81 22.46 -9.88
C LEU A 520 -12.54 23.06 -10.48
N SER A 521 -11.40 22.37 -10.41
CA SER A 521 -10.16 22.84 -11.03
C SER A 521 -10.27 22.99 -12.54
N LEU A 522 -11.02 22.12 -13.22
CA LEU A 522 -11.32 22.27 -14.65
C LEU A 522 -12.21 23.49 -14.94
N ILE A 523 -13.20 23.77 -14.09
CA ILE A 523 -14.06 24.94 -14.24
C ILE A 523 -13.26 26.23 -14.02
N GLU A 524 -12.41 26.27 -12.99
CA GLU A 524 -11.52 27.41 -12.70
C GLU A 524 -10.56 27.67 -13.87
N TYR A 525 -9.97 26.60 -14.43
CA TYR A 525 -9.10 26.71 -15.61
C TYR A 525 -9.85 27.18 -16.86
N SER A 526 -11.14 26.84 -17.00
CA SER A 526 -11.89 27.17 -18.21
C SER A 526 -12.12 28.66 -18.44
N GLU A 527 -11.74 29.54 -17.49
CA GLU A 527 -11.96 31.01 -17.48
C GLU A 527 -13.32 31.36 -18.10
N ILE A 528 -14.39 31.45 -17.28
CA ILE A 528 -15.76 31.64 -17.78
C ILE A 528 -15.91 32.99 -18.52
N ASP A 529 -15.55 33.01 -19.80
CA ASP A 529 -15.86 34.05 -20.78
C ASP A 529 -17.21 33.70 -21.42
N HIS A 530 -18.29 33.81 -20.65
CA HIS A 530 -19.65 33.77 -21.19
C HIS A 530 -20.27 35.14 -21.00
N GLU A 531 -19.98 36.09 -21.90
CA GLU A 531 -20.67 37.39 -21.80
C GLU A 531 -22.16 37.29 -22.17
N ASP A 532 -22.64 36.38 -23.04
CA ASP A 532 -24.09 36.33 -23.38
C ASP A 532 -24.67 34.97 -23.89
N GLU A 533 -24.00 33.80 -23.72
CA GLU A 533 -24.49 32.50 -24.26
C GLU A 533 -24.66 31.39 -23.19
N ILE A 534 -25.74 30.61 -23.30
CA ILE A 534 -26.00 29.40 -22.49
C ILE A 534 -26.18 28.20 -23.42
N THR A 535 -25.29 27.21 -23.33
CA THR A 535 -25.43 25.95 -24.06
C THR A 535 -26.21 24.91 -23.23
N LEU A 536 -27.29 24.38 -23.79
CA LEU A 536 -28.05 23.26 -23.25
C LEU A 536 -27.63 21.97 -23.94
N VAL A 537 -27.25 20.97 -23.14
CA VAL A 537 -26.95 19.62 -23.61
C VAL A 537 -28.16 18.73 -23.30
N ARG A 538 -28.73 18.13 -24.34
CA ARG A 538 -29.88 17.23 -24.26
C ARG A 538 -29.49 15.82 -24.68
N THR A 539 -29.82 14.83 -23.85
CA THR A 539 -29.69 13.42 -24.19
C THR A 539 -30.95 12.94 -24.90
N LEU A 540 -30.81 12.42 -26.11
CA LEU A 540 -31.90 11.86 -26.91
C LEU A 540 -32.21 10.41 -26.47
N SER A 541 -33.39 9.92 -26.83
CA SER A 541 -33.87 8.57 -26.45
C SER A 541 -33.03 7.43 -27.03
N ASN A 542 -32.22 7.71 -28.05
CA ASN A 542 -31.27 6.78 -28.66
C ASN A 542 -29.85 6.87 -28.07
N GLY A 543 -29.63 7.74 -27.08
CA GLY A 543 -28.33 7.98 -26.44
C GLY A 543 -27.49 9.07 -27.11
N ASP A 544 -27.93 9.61 -28.26
CA ASP A 544 -27.23 10.71 -28.93
C ASP A 544 -27.38 12.02 -28.15
N ILE A 545 -26.46 12.95 -28.42
CA ILE A 545 -26.38 14.24 -27.73
C ILE A 545 -26.79 15.34 -28.72
N GLN A 546 -27.67 16.21 -28.28
CA GLN A 546 -28.04 17.44 -28.98
C GLN A 546 -27.61 18.64 -28.14
N GLU A 547 -26.90 19.59 -28.74
CA GLU A 547 -26.56 20.87 -28.11
C GLU A 547 -27.46 21.95 -28.69
N ASN A 548 -28.12 22.72 -27.83
CA ASN A 548 -28.90 23.91 -28.23
C ASN A 548 -28.26 25.14 -27.58
N ILE A 549 -28.06 26.22 -28.34
CA ILE A 549 -27.44 27.45 -27.84
C ILE A 549 -28.55 28.49 -27.62
N ILE A 550 -28.61 29.02 -26.41
CA ILE A 550 -29.49 30.14 -26.05
C ILE A 550 -28.61 31.38 -25.93
N LYS A 551 -28.85 32.36 -26.79
CA LYS A 551 -28.22 33.69 -26.68
C LYS A 551 -29.11 34.61 -25.86
N ILE A 552 -28.52 35.38 -24.95
CA ILE A 552 -29.23 36.35 -24.13
C ILE A 552 -28.94 37.74 -24.70
N GLU A 553 -29.91 38.33 -25.41
CA GLU A 553 -29.80 39.73 -25.84
C GLU A 553 -30.44 40.66 -24.79
N LEU A 554 -29.64 41.53 -24.19
CA LEU A 554 -30.12 42.58 -23.28
C LEU A 554 -30.62 43.80 -24.07
N ASP A 555 -31.92 43.84 -24.39
CA ASP A 555 -32.54 45.06 -24.93
C ASP A 555 -32.75 46.08 -23.79
N LEU A 556 -32.13 47.26 -23.92
CA LEU A 556 -32.18 48.37 -22.95
C LEU A 556 -33.59 49.00 -22.79
N LYS A 557 -34.63 48.41 -23.40
CA LYS A 557 -36.04 48.77 -23.22
C LYS A 557 -36.87 47.58 -22.69
N GLN A 558 -36.63 47.18 -21.44
CA GLN A 558 -37.56 46.44 -20.57
C GLN A 558 -38.33 45.23 -21.14
N ASN A 559 -37.82 44.48 -22.13
CA ASN A 559 -38.37 43.16 -22.47
C ASN A 559 -37.22 42.18 -22.74
N LYS A 560 -37.10 41.15 -21.90
CA LYS A 560 -36.17 40.04 -22.15
C LYS A 560 -36.78 39.11 -23.20
N THR A 561 -36.23 39.10 -24.41
CA THR A 561 -36.55 38.11 -25.44
C THR A 561 -35.52 37.00 -25.41
N LEU A 562 -35.98 35.75 -25.27
CA LEU A 562 -35.15 34.54 -25.40
C LEU A 562 -35.29 34.02 -26.83
N THR A 563 -34.20 33.98 -27.58
CA THR A 563 -34.15 33.35 -28.91
C THR A 563 -33.46 31.98 -28.80
N LEU A 564 -34.10 30.96 -29.35
CA LEU A 564 -33.55 29.61 -29.48
C LEU A 564 -33.02 29.47 -30.91
N GLU A 565 -31.72 29.19 -31.06
CA GLU A 565 -31.14 28.76 -32.33
C GLU A 565 -31.02 27.22 -32.29
N ASP A 566 -31.63 26.54 -33.27
CA ASP A 566 -31.66 25.07 -33.44
C ASP A 566 -30.40 24.52 -34.12
#